data_AF-V9HIL6-F1
#
_entry.id   AF-V9HIL6-F1
#
_cell.length_a   1.000
_cell.length_b   1.000
_cell.length_c   1.000
_cell.angle_alpha   90.00
_cell.angle_beta   90.00
_cell.angle_gamma   90.00
#
_symmetry.space_group_name_H-M   'P 1'
#
loop_
_entity.id
_entity.type
_entity.pdbx_description
1 polymer ?
#
loop_
_entity_poly.entity_id
_entity_poly.type
_entity_poly.pdbx_seq_one_letter_code
_entity_poly.pdbx_strand_id
1 'polypeptide(L)'
;MAYLIRENKRADLMAGPYRCTIVHFESTGKKVTKNKQVFEQGYLYMELEDGTLVKQYVLITPWRTFFFYKLLKAIDSQINVEEVYLDFSFHQIINTEVVIEISYEINANYSYPNITAIYNLDDGEAILEFHSLQEERKIQEGQINMGYIERMNERRLKGENQSENNEQLEACENQLVLGNEYEEFIGI
;
A
#
# COMPACT_ATOMS: atom_id res chain seq x y z
N MET A 1 14.69 -6.29 -0.60
CA MET A 1 14.12 -6.64 0.71
C MET A 1 13.34 -5.44 1.24
N ALA A 2 12.06 -5.68 1.49
CA ALA A 2 11.19 -4.80 2.23
C ALA A 2 11.06 -5.32 3.67
N TYR A 3 10.59 -4.46 4.56
CA TYR A 3 10.15 -4.84 5.91
C TYR A 3 8.69 -4.47 6.06
N LEU A 4 7.91 -5.38 6.63
CA LEU A 4 6.48 -5.19 6.87
C LEU A 4 6.28 -4.90 8.35
N ILE A 5 5.60 -3.80 8.65
CA ILE A 5 5.39 -3.32 10.01
C ILE A 5 3.90 -3.02 10.17
N ARG A 6 3.23 -3.68 11.13
CA ARG A 6 1.85 -3.38 11.53
C ARG A 6 1.84 -3.26 13.05
N GLU A 7 1.21 -2.21 13.59
CA GLU A 7 1.15 -1.95 15.05
C GLU A 7 2.53 -2.00 15.74
N ASN A 8 3.56 -1.40 15.13
CA ASN A 8 4.95 -1.40 15.61
C ASN A 8 5.61 -2.79 15.74
N LYS A 9 5.02 -3.83 15.13
CA LYS A 9 5.57 -5.20 15.10
C LYS A 9 5.83 -5.64 13.67
N ARG A 10 6.70 -6.64 13.50
CA ARG A 10 6.87 -7.31 12.22
C ARG A 10 5.52 -7.92 11.81
N ALA A 11 5.08 -7.59 10.61
CA ALA A 11 3.90 -8.17 9.99
C ALA A 11 4.31 -9.22 8.96
N ASP A 12 3.36 -10.10 8.64
CA ASP A 12 3.43 -10.98 7.49
C ASP A 12 2.28 -10.59 6.55
N LEU A 13 2.56 -10.66 5.25
CA LEU A 13 1.56 -10.48 4.19
C LEU A 13 1.61 -11.68 3.27
N MET A 14 0.52 -11.95 2.58
CA MET A 14 0.56 -12.90 1.47
C MET A 14 1.38 -12.33 0.31
N ALA A 15 1.88 -13.21 -0.55
CA ALA A 15 2.41 -12.75 -1.83
C ALA A 15 1.26 -12.27 -2.71
N GLY A 16 1.47 -11.18 -3.44
CA GLY A 16 0.47 -10.61 -4.34
C GLY A 16 0.59 -9.10 -4.51
N PRO A 17 -0.32 -8.52 -5.32
CA PRO A 17 -0.43 -7.08 -5.50
C PRO A 17 -1.16 -6.39 -4.35
N TYR A 18 -0.71 -5.20 -3.98
CA TYR A 18 -1.27 -4.36 -2.93
C TYR A 18 -1.29 -2.90 -3.37
N ARG A 19 -2.43 -2.22 -3.20
CA ARG A 19 -2.50 -0.76 -3.29
C ARG A 19 -1.83 -0.14 -2.05
N CYS A 20 -1.06 0.93 -2.27
CA CYS A 20 -0.38 1.62 -1.19
C CYS A 20 -0.20 3.11 -1.47
N THR A 21 -0.07 3.88 -0.40
CA THR A 21 0.24 5.32 -0.43
C THR A 21 1.66 5.55 0.05
N ILE A 22 2.42 6.41 -0.62
CA ILE A 22 3.75 6.82 -0.16
C ILE A 22 3.61 7.83 0.98
N VAL A 23 4.09 7.49 2.18
CA VAL A 23 3.83 8.30 3.39
C VAL A 23 5.07 9.02 3.92
N HIS A 24 6.27 8.45 3.76
CA HIS A 24 7.48 9.03 4.32
C HIS A 24 8.74 8.54 3.63
N PHE A 25 9.79 9.37 3.64
CA PHE A 25 11.15 8.97 3.27
C PHE A 25 12.14 9.40 4.35
N GLU A 26 12.94 8.45 4.81
CA GLU A 26 13.99 8.65 5.81
C GLU A 26 15.36 8.53 5.14
N SER A 27 16.07 9.66 5.00
CA SER A 27 17.42 9.68 4.45
C SER A 27 18.41 9.02 5.42
N THR A 28 19.24 8.13 4.90
CA THR A 28 20.32 7.45 5.63
C THR A 28 21.70 7.91 5.17
N GLY A 29 21.75 9.05 4.47
CA GLY A 29 22.98 9.66 3.95
C GLY A 29 23.33 9.20 2.54
N LYS A 30 24.63 9.12 2.26
CA LYS A 30 25.17 8.93 0.91
C LYS A 30 25.82 7.55 0.77
N LYS A 31 25.68 6.94 -0.41
CA LYS A 31 26.36 5.70 -0.79
C LYS A 31 27.30 5.95 -1.96
N VAL A 32 28.55 5.52 -1.80
CA VAL A 32 29.56 5.53 -2.87
C VAL A 32 29.52 4.19 -3.58
N THR A 33 29.40 4.20 -4.90
CA THR A 33 29.40 2.98 -5.72
C THR A 33 30.82 2.56 -6.09
N LYS A 34 30.98 1.35 -6.65
CA LYS A 34 32.28 0.86 -7.13
C LYS A 34 32.92 1.80 -8.16
N ASN A 35 32.08 2.48 -8.96
CA ASN A 35 32.51 3.43 -9.99
C ASN A 35 32.72 4.86 -9.43
N LYS A 36 32.83 5.02 -8.11
CA LYS A 36 33.04 6.31 -7.41
C LYS A 36 31.91 7.34 -7.59
N GLN A 37 30.76 6.92 -8.09
CA GLN A 37 29.56 7.77 -8.09
C GLN A 37 28.95 7.80 -6.68
N VAL A 38 28.35 8.93 -6.32
CA VAL A 38 27.75 9.16 -5.01
C VAL A 38 26.26 9.40 -5.19
N PHE A 39 25.44 8.64 -4.47
CA PHE A 39 23.99 8.75 -4.52
C PHE A 39 23.42 8.87 -3.11
N GLU A 40 22.30 9.56 -2.98
CA GLU A 40 21.50 9.54 -1.74
C GLU A 40 20.81 8.17 -1.58
N GLN A 41 20.69 7.73 -0.33
CA GLN A 41 20.02 6.49 0.02
C GLN A 41 19.15 6.67 1.27
N GLY A 42 18.11 5.86 1.38
CA GLY A 42 17.23 5.91 2.53
C GLY A 42 16.21 4.80 2.53
N TYR A 43 15.19 4.97 3.35
CA TYR A 43 14.04 4.09 3.43
C TYR A 43 12.79 4.84 3.02
N LEU A 44 12.10 4.31 2.00
CA LEU A 44 10.75 4.74 1.64
C LEU A 44 9.75 3.93 2.45
N TYR A 45 8.75 4.61 2.99
CA TYR A 45 7.64 4.03 3.71
C TYR A 45 6.38 4.18 2.86
N MET A 46 5.72 3.07 2.61
CA MET A 46 4.43 3.01 1.93
C MET A 46 3.41 2.36 2.86
N GLU A 47 2.22 2.91 2.94
CA GLU A 47 1.14 2.39 3.79
C GLU A 47 0.10 1.68 2.92
N LEU A 48 -0.22 0.43 3.28
CA LEU A 48 -1.29 -0.35 2.66
C LEU A 48 -2.66 0.01 3.24
N GLU A 49 -3.74 -0.37 2.55
CA GLU A 49 -5.13 -0.12 2.99
C GLU A 49 -5.53 -0.77 4.33
N ASP A 50 -4.72 -1.69 4.85
CA ASP A 50 -4.91 -2.35 6.15
C ASP A 50 -4.04 -1.74 7.26
N GLY A 51 -3.35 -0.62 6.98
CA GLY A 51 -2.45 0.06 7.91
C GLY A 51 -1.06 -0.57 8.02
N THR A 52 -0.73 -1.57 7.19
CA THR A 52 0.63 -2.11 7.15
C THR A 52 1.58 -1.13 6.49
N LEU A 53 2.69 -0.83 7.16
CA LEU A 53 3.79 -0.08 6.60
C LEU A 53 4.79 -1.01 5.92
N VAL A 54 5.04 -0.75 4.64
CA VAL A 54 6.10 -1.36 3.83
C VAL A 54 7.29 -0.41 3.81
N LYS A 55 8.35 -0.80 4.53
CA LYS A 55 9.63 -0.09 4.56
C LYS A 55 10.59 -0.69 3.54
N GLN A 56 10.90 0.06 2.48
CA GLN A 56 11.76 -0.38 1.38
C GLN A 56 13.03 0.48 1.30
N TYR A 57 14.20 -0.16 1.23
CA TYR A 57 15.44 0.56 0.96
C TYR A 57 15.44 1.12 -0.47
N VAL A 58 15.83 2.39 -0.62
CA VAL A 58 15.94 3.05 -1.92
C VAL A 58 17.29 3.72 -2.06
N LEU A 59 17.92 3.51 -3.22
CA LEU A 59 19.06 4.29 -3.71
C LEU A 59 18.54 5.22 -4.80
N ILE A 60 18.73 6.53 -4.65
CA ILE A 60 18.29 7.52 -5.63
C ILE A 60 19.25 7.47 -6.82
N THR A 61 18.91 6.72 -7.85
CA THR A 61 19.80 6.44 -8.99
C THR A 61 19.00 6.21 -10.26
N PRO A 62 19.49 6.63 -11.44
CA PRO A 62 18.71 6.55 -12.68
C PRO A 62 18.70 5.16 -13.32
N TRP A 63 19.18 4.13 -12.61
CA TRP A 63 19.33 2.80 -13.17
C TRP A 63 18.01 2.03 -13.21
N ARG A 64 17.64 1.54 -14.40
CA ARG A 64 16.37 0.83 -14.67
C ARG A 64 16.07 -0.35 -13.75
N THR A 65 17.10 -1.02 -13.25
CA THR A 65 16.97 -2.18 -12.37
C THR A 65 16.64 -1.80 -10.93
N PHE A 66 16.80 -0.54 -10.53
CA PHE A 66 16.62 -0.08 -9.17
C PHE A 66 15.18 0.36 -8.90
N PHE A 67 14.76 0.18 -7.64
CA PHE A 67 13.41 0.51 -7.18
C PHE A 67 13.04 1.98 -7.47
N PHE A 68 13.97 2.92 -7.26
CA PHE A 68 13.75 4.34 -7.53
C PHE A 68 13.28 4.63 -8.96
N TYR A 69 13.97 4.05 -9.95
CA TYR A 69 13.61 4.23 -11.35
C TYR A 69 12.21 3.69 -11.65
N LYS A 70 11.92 2.47 -11.16
CA LYS A 70 10.61 1.83 -11.37
C LYS A 70 9.49 2.64 -10.72
N LEU A 71 9.73 3.15 -9.50
CA LEU A 71 8.82 4.01 -8.77
C LEU A 71 8.48 5.27 -9.54
N LEU A 72 9.49 6.02 -9.99
CA LEU A 72 9.23 7.25 -10.76
C LEU A 72 8.48 6.98 -12.05
N LYS A 73 8.76 5.87 -12.73
CA LYS A 73 8.02 5.49 -13.93
C LYS A 73 6.58 5.04 -13.67
N ALA A 74 6.31 4.49 -12.49
CA ALA A 74 4.95 4.20 -12.04
C ALA A 74 4.18 5.48 -11.68
N ILE A 75 4.85 6.51 -11.17
CA ILE A 75 4.21 7.79 -10.84
C ILE A 75 3.99 8.65 -12.08
N ASP A 76 5.01 8.75 -12.94
CA ASP A 76 4.97 9.50 -14.19
C ASP A 76 5.71 8.72 -15.28
N SER A 77 4.95 8.15 -16.21
CA SER A 77 5.51 7.37 -17.32
C SER A 77 6.45 8.19 -18.22
N GLN A 78 6.25 9.51 -18.31
CA GLN A 78 6.99 10.41 -19.19
C GLN A 78 8.26 10.97 -18.54
N ILE A 79 8.42 10.82 -17.22
CA ILE A 79 9.56 11.39 -16.50
C ILE A 79 10.90 10.91 -17.06
N ASN A 80 11.82 11.85 -17.32
CA ASN A 80 13.20 11.49 -17.66
C ASN A 80 14.02 11.34 -16.38
N VAL A 81 14.10 10.11 -15.86
CA VAL A 81 14.80 9.81 -14.60
C VAL A 81 16.29 10.21 -14.66
N GLU A 82 16.93 10.13 -15.83
CA GLU A 82 18.35 10.51 -15.98
C GLU A 82 18.60 12.00 -15.77
N GLU A 83 17.58 12.84 -15.99
CA GLU A 83 17.67 14.29 -15.81
C GLU A 83 17.31 14.73 -14.38
N VAL A 84 16.36 14.03 -13.73
CA VAL A 84 15.79 14.51 -12.45
C VAL A 84 16.42 13.91 -11.21
N TYR A 85 17.14 12.78 -11.30
CA TYR A 85 17.54 12.03 -10.10
C TYR A 85 18.50 12.77 -9.15
N LEU A 86 19.30 13.71 -9.66
CA LEU A 86 20.29 14.44 -8.86
C LEU A 86 19.63 15.41 -7.87
N ASP A 87 18.52 16.02 -8.28
CA ASP A 87 17.80 17.05 -7.52
C ASP A 87 16.45 16.54 -7.00
N PHE A 88 16.21 15.23 -7.10
CA PHE A 88 14.95 14.63 -6.71
C PHE A 88 14.72 14.72 -5.20
N SER A 89 13.52 15.17 -4.81
CA SER A 89 13.08 15.18 -3.42
C SER A 89 11.87 14.29 -3.26
N PHE A 90 11.95 13.32 -2.34
CA PHE A 90 10.82 12.42 -2.03
C PHE A 90 9.57 13.16 -1.53
N HIS A 91 9.71 14.37 -0.99
CA HIS A 91 8.58 15.22 -0.61
C HIS A 91 7.61 15.48 -1.78
N GLN A 92 8.10 15.42 -3.02
CA GLN A 92 7.30 15.65 -4.22
C GLN A 92 6.32 14.50 -4.54
N ILE A 93 6.55 13.31 -3.97
CA ILE A 93 5.76 12.09 -4.23
C ILE A 93 5.07 11.55 -2.98
N ILE A 94 5.11 12.29 -1.87
CA ILE A 94 4.32 11.93 -0.67
C ILE A 94 2.84 12.07 -1.00
N ASN A 95 2.01 11.17 -0.45
CA ASN A 95 0.59 11.01 -0.74
C ASN A 95 0.28 10.57 -2.18
N THR A 96 1.27 10.10 -2.93
CA THR A 96 1.03 9.45 -4.22
C THR A 96 0.67 7.98 -4.00
N GLU A 97 -0.39 7.53 -4.67
CA GLU A 97 -0.83 6.13 -4.68
C GLU A 97 -0.16 5.35 -5.82
N VAL A 98 0.22 4.12 -5.52
CA VAL A 98 0.80 3.15 -6.46
C VAL A 98 0.37 1.74 -6.07
N VAL A 99 0.47 0.79 -7.01
CA VAL A 99 0.31 -0.63 -6.70
C VAL A 99 1.68 -1.29 -6.68
N ILE A 100 1.99 -2.02 -5.61
CA ILE A 100 3.21 -2.80 -5.47
C ILE A 100 2.90 -4.29 -5.49
N GLU A 101 3.81 -5.09 -6.01
CA GLU A 101 3.72 -6.55 -5.95
C GLU A 101 4.77 -7.08 -4.99
N ILE A 102 4.32 -7.84 -3.98
CA ILE A 102 5.16 -8.43 -2.95
C ILE A 102 5.31 -9.92 -3.25
N SER A 103 6.55 -10.39 -3.33
CA SER A 103 6.88 -11.82 -3.30
C SER A 103 7.86 -12.12 -2.17
N TYR A 104 8.03 -13.40 -1.85
CA TYR A 104 8.99 -13.85 -0.85
C TYR A 104 10.20 -14.46 -1.52
N GLU A 105 11.36 -13.89 -1.25
CA GLU A 105 12.64 -14.47 -1.63
C GLU A 105 13.16 -15.34 -0.49
N ILE A 106 13.67 -16.52 -0.85
CA ILE A 106 14.26 -17.46 0.09
C ILE A 106 15.78 -17.40 -0.07
N ASN A 107 16.46 -16.98 1.00
CA ASN A 107 17.89 -17.21 1.16
C ASN A 107 18.09 -18.32 2.20
N ALA A 108 19.28 -18.93 2.22
CA ALA A 108 19.67 -20.16 2.93
C ALA A 108 18.88 -20.53 4.22
N ASN A 109 18.54 -19.55 5.07
CA ASN A 109 17.83 -19.78 6.32
C ASN A 109 16.57 -18.91 6.53
N TYR A 110 16.22 -18.01 5.62
CA TYR A 110 15.16 -17.02 5.85
C TYR A 110 14.37 -16.68 4.57
N SER A 111 13.06 -16.58 4.74
CA SER A 111 12.15 -15.96 3.77
C SER A 111 11.97 -14.49 4.14
N TYR A 112 12.07 -13.59 3.15
CA TYR A 112 11.83 -12.15 3.35
C TYR A 112 10.97 -11.58 2.22
N PRO A 113 10.11 -10.59 2.54
CA PRO A 113 9.30 -9.94 1.53
C PRO A 113 10.19 -9.04 0.66
N ASN A 114 9.90 -9.04 -0.63
CA ASN A 114 10.55 -8.20 -1.61
C ASN A 114 9.51 -7.60 -2.55
N ILE A 115 9.68 -6.32 -2.88
CA ILE A 115 8.87 -5.68 -3.91
C ILE A 115 9.45 -6.06 -5.27
N THR A 116 8.72 -6.88 -6.01
CA THR A 116 9.15 -7.38 -7.33
C THR A 116 8.78 -6.42 -8.44
N ALA A 117 7.62 -5.78 -8.31
CA ALA A 117 7.08 -4.84 -9.28
C ALA A 117 6.35 -3.67 -8.59
N ILE A 118 6.21 -2.59 -9.36
CA ILE A 118 5.47 -1.40 -8.99
C ILE A 118 4.79 -0.88 -10.25
N TYR A 119 3.53 -0.48 -10.12
CA TYR A 119 2.65 -0.09 -11.21
C TYR A 119 2.04 1.26 -10.90
N ASN A 120 1.71 2.01 -11.97
CA ASN A 120 0.81 3.15 -11.84
C ASN A 120 -0.57 2.66 -11.37
N LEU A 121 -1.44 3.58 -10.95
CA LEU A 121 -2.75 3.21 -10.41
C LEU A 121 -3.61 2.49 -11.45
N ASP A 122 -3.71 3.00 -12.68
CA ASP A 122 -4.56 2.44 -13.74
C ASP A 122 -4.20 0.99 -14.09
N ASP A 123 -2.93 0.72 -14.38
CA ASP A 123 -2.40 -0.63 -14.65
C ASP A 123 -2.50 -1.50 -13.39
N GLY A 124 -2.27 -0.90 -12.23
CA GLY A 124 -2.33 -1.55 -10.93
C GLY A 124 -3.73 -2.09 -10.60
N GLU A 125 -4.79 -1.34 -10.91
CA GLU A 125 -6.18 -1.78 -10.72
C GLU A 125 -6.51 -3.02 -11.55
N ALA A 126 -6.08 -3.04 -12.82
CA ALA A 126 -6.27 -4.21 -13.68
C ALA A 126 -5.55 -5.45 -13.12
N ILE A 127 -4.38 -5.27 -12.51
CA ILE A 127 -3.61 -6.35 -11.88
C ILE A 127 -4.30 -6.84 -10.60
N LEU A 128 -4.81 -5.93 -9.77
CA LEU A 128 -5.55 -6.26 -8.55
C LEU A 128 -6.83 -7.05 -8.89
N GLU A 129 -7.60 -6.61 -9.89
CA GLU A 129 -8.80 -7.29 -10.36
C GLU A 129 -8.48 -8.69 -10.90
N PHE A 130 -7.47 -8.80 -11.77
CA PHE A 130 -7.02 -10.09 -12.29
C PHE A 130 -6.62 -11.05 -11.16
N HIS A 131 -5.89 -10.56 -10.16
CA HIS A 131 -5.46 -11.37 -9.03
C HIS A 131 -6.65 -11.86 -8.19
N SER A 132 -7.64 -10.99 -7.91
CA SER A 132 -8.86 -11.35 -7.20
C SER A 132 -9.63 -12.46 -7.94
N LEU A 133 -9.79 -12.33 -9.26
CA LEU A 133 -10.47 -13.35 -10.07
C LEU A 133 -9.75 -14.70 -10.07
N GLN A 134 -8.42 -14.71 -10.08
CA GLN A 134 -7.63 -15.94 -10.00
C GLN A 134 -7.78 -16.62 -8.63
N GLU A 135 -7.86 -15.85 -7.56
CA GLU A 135 -8.10 -16.39 -6.22
C GLU A 135 -9.49 -17.00 -6.12
N GLU A 136 -10.53 -16.30 -6.60
CA GLU A 136 -11.91 -16.81 -6.66
C GLU A 136 -12.03 -18.13 -7.42
N ARG A 137 -11.34 -18.26 -8.56
CA ARG A 137 -11.30 -19.52 -9.32
C ARG A 137 -10.67 -20.66 -8.53
N LYS A 138 -9.52 -20.42 -7.89
CA LYS A 138 -8.87 -21.43 -7.05
C LYS A 138 -9.77 -21.92 -5.92
N ILE A 139 -10.57 -21.02 -5.35
CA ILE A 139 -11.56 -21.35 -4.32
C ILE A 139 -12.67 -22.23 -4.87
N GLN A 140 -13.24 -21.88 -6.02
CA GLN A 140 -14.26 -22.69 -6.69
C GLN A 140 -13.74 -24.09 -7.05
N GLU A 141 -12.46 -24.19 -7.37
CA GLU A 141 -11.77 -25.45 -7.67
C GLU A 141 -11.33 -26.23 -6.41
N GLY A 142 -11.64 -25.73 -5.19
CA GLY A 142 -11.32 -26.39 -3.93
C GLY A 142 -9.83 -26.31 -3.53
N GLN A 143 -9.04 -25.47 -4.20
CA GLN A 143 -7.63 -25.24 -3.91
C GLN A 143 -7.49 -24.09 -2.90
N ILE A 144 -7.86 -24.34 -1.64
CA ILE A 144 -7.89 -23.28 -0.61
C ILE A 144 -6.46 -22.91 -0.19
N ASN A 145 -6.08 -21.64 -0.40
CA ASN A 145 -4.89 -21.02 0.14
C ASN A 145 -5.22 -20.31 1.46
N MET A 146 -4.35 -20.43 2.48
CA MET A 146 -4.49 -19.82 3.81
C MET A 146 -4.69 -18.29 3.74
N GLY A 147 -4.07 -17.64 2.76
CA GLY A 147 -4.20 -16.20 2.50
C GLY A 147 -5.57 -15.70 2.06
N TYR A 148 -6.50 -16.60 1.71
CA TYR A 148 -7.90 -16.26 1.45
C TYR A 148 -8.71 -16.18 2.75
N ILE A 149 -8.44 -17.07 3.71
CA ILE A 149 -9.13 -17.08 5.00
C ILE A 149 -8.89 -15.76 5.73
N GLU A 150 -7.64 -15.28 5.72
CA GLU A 150 -7.25 -14.03 6.35
C GLU A 150 -7.94 -12.81 5.72
N ARG A 151 -7.95 -12.69 4.38
CA ARG A 151 -8.61 -11.57 3.68
C ARG A 151 -10.15 -11.62 3.76
N MET A 152 -10.75 -12.80 3.78
CA MET A 152 -12.19 -12.95 4.04
C MET A 152 -12.55 -12.48 5.44
N ASN A 153 -11.72 -12.80 6.43
CA ASN A 153 -11.91 -12.33 7.79
C ASN A 153 -11.74 -10.80 7.88
N GLU A 154 -10.72 -10.23 7.22
CA GLU A 154 -10.52 -8.77 7.16
C GLU A 154 -11.68 -8.05 6.45
N ARG A 155 -12.20 -8.58 5.34
CA ARG A 155 -13.37 -8.02 4.64
C ARG A 155 -14.65 -8.11 5.47
N ARG A 156 -14.86 -9.22 6.20
CA ARG A 156 -15.98 -9.37 7.14
C ARG A 156 -15.90 -8.35 8.26
N LEU A 157 -14.73 -8.19 8.87
CA LEU A 157 -14.50 -7.18 9.92
C LEU A 157 -14.72 -5.75 9.41
N LYS A 158 -14.26 -5.41 8.20
CA LYS A 158 -14.51 -4.09 7.60
C LYS A 158 -16.00 -3.85 7.32
N GLY A 159 -16.72 -4.87 6.84
CA GLY A 159 -18.17 -4.80 6.61
C GLY A 159 -19.00 -4.69 7.89
N GLU A 160 -18.62 -5.42 8.95
CA GLU A 160 -19.25 -5.34 10.27
C GLU A 160 -19.05 -3.95 10.89
N ASN A 161 -17.84 -3.39 10.83
CA ASN A 161 -17.57 -2.04 11.32
C ASN A 161 -18.31 -0.95 10.52
N GLN A 162 -18.47 -1.13 9.20
CA GLN A 162 -19.28 -0.20 8.39
C GLN A 162 -20.78 -0.31 8.69
N SER A 163 -21.28 -1.53 8.94
CA SER A 163 -22.65 -1.78 9.39
C SER A 163 -22.93 -1.11 10.74
N GLU A 164 -22.06 -1.30 11.72
CA GLU A 164 -22.21 -0.69 13.06
C GLU A 164 -22.15 0.84 13.01
N ASN A 165 -21.28 1.43 12.18
CA ASN A 165 -21.24 2.88 11.98
C ASN A 165 -22.51 3.42 11.29
N ASN A 166 -23.05 2.70 10.30
CA ASN A 166 -24.29 3.10 9.63
C ASN A 166 -25.50 3.00 10.57
N GLU A 167 -25.59 1.95 11.39
CA GLU A 167 -26.66 1.81 12.40
C GLU A 167 -26.58 2.91 13.48
N GLN A 168 -25.37 3.32 13.89
CA GLN A 168 -25.19 4.45 14.83
C GLN A 168 -25.57 5.80 14.21
N LEU A 169 -25.25 6.01 12.92
CA LEU A 169 -25.66 7.20 12.16
C LEU A 169 -27.18 7.26 11.98
N GLU A 170 -27.83 6.15 11.59
CA GLU A 170 -29.29 6.06 11.49
C GLU A 170 -29.97 6.24 12.86
N ALA A 171 -29.38 5.75 13.96
CA ALA A 171 -29.90 5.99 15.31
C ALA A 171 -29.77 7.46 15.74
N CYS A 172 -28.67 8.14 15.39
CA CYS A 172 -28.50 9.57 15.64
C CYS A 172 -29.45 10.43 14.79
N GLU A 173 -29.62 10.12 13.51
CA GLU A 173 -30.54 10.84 12.62
C GLU A 173 -31.99 10.67 13.06
N ASN A 174 -32.40 9.46 13.45
CA ASN A 174 -33.75 9.23 13.98
C ASN A 174 -33.99 9.95 15.32
N GLN A 175 -32.97 10.09 16.18
CA GLN A 175 -33.08 10.91 17.40
C GLN A 175 -33.16 12.42 17.10
N LEU A 176 -32.46 12.91 16.07
CA LEU A 176 -32.53 14.31 15.63
C LEU A 176 -33.87 14.65 14.97
N VAL A 177 -34.45 13.74 14.19
CA VAL A 177 -35.79 13.91 13.58
C VAL A 177 -36.88 13.88 14.67
N LEU A 178 -36.80 12.96 15.64
CA LEU A 178 -37.70 12.94 16.79
C LEU A 178 -37.54 14.20 17.66
N GLY A 179 -36.34 14.76 17.82
CA GLY A 179 -36.12 15.99 18.58
C GLY A 179 -36.82 17.21 17.98
N ASN A 180 -36.84 17.33 16.65
CA ASN A 180 -37.46 18.47 15.96
C ASN A 180 -38.99 18.36 15.85
N GLU A 181 -39.55 17.14 15.78
CA GLU A 181 -41.00 16.95 15.74
C GLU A 181 -41.69 17.26 17.08
N TYR A 182 -40.96 17.24 18.20
CA TYR A 182 -41.49 17.66 19.50
C TYR A 182 -41.42 19.18 19.72
N GLU A 183 -40.55 19.93 19.05
CA GLU A 183 -40.52 21.40 19.15
C GLU A 183 -41.61 22.09 18.31
N GLU A 184 -42.08 21.47 17.21
CA GLU A 184 -43.20 22.02 16.43
C GLU A 184 -44.58 21.82 17.09
N PHE A 185 -44.71 20.89 18.05
CA PHE A 185 -45.95 20.64 18.80
C PHE A 185 -46.07 21.44 20.10
N ILE A 186 -44.97 22.02 20.59
CA ILE A 186 -44.94 22.85 21.81
C ILE A 186 -44.39 24.22 21.40
N GLY A 187 -45.22 25.04 20.74
CA GLY A 187 -44.82 26.37 20.27
C GLY A 187 -44.13 27.19 21.37
N ILE A 188 -42.83 27.38 21.22
CA ILE A 188 -42.00 28.41 21.85
C ILE A 188 -41.35 29.20 20.72
#